data_AF-A0A380TB17-F1
#
_entry.id   AF-A0A380TB17-F1
#
_cell.length_a   1.000
_cell.length_b   1.000
_cell.length_c   1.000
_cell.angle_alpha   90.00
_cell.angle_beta   90.00
_cell.angle_gamma   90.00
#
_symmetry.space_group_name_H-M   'P 1'
#
loop_
_entity.id
_entity.type
_entity.pdbx_description
1 polymer ?
#
loop_
_entity_poly.entity_id
_entity_poly.type
_entity_poly.pdbx_seq_one_letter_code
_entity_poly.pdbx_strand_id
1 'polypeptide(L)'
;MLRFHPGSLPGSLPGSLNAAGGPAAGLAGQCRHKADGVARDGANRWRQTLIAFSLAATLAVGSAAAASPGLDVDAALQASQAAIARPVGDYAFTNALNRTVHLSDFRGRPLVVNMVYTACADICPTVSESLADAVDIARDALGADSFTVVTVGFDARRDTPDRMRAYARSHGLSVERWEFLSGSADSVDGLANDIGFQYIPGPQGFDHVAQTTVIDAEGRVYRQIYGAAFEPPALVEPLKELIWGAPVSANVATNLIDRIRLICTVYDPASGRYRFSYAIFISIGLSGLTLVAIGWVIVRAWWKARRNETAWTKLKKLTARTPSHS
;
A
#
# COMPACT_ATOMS: atom_id res chain seq x y z
N MET A 1 40.55 -26.00 -1.57
CA MET A 1 41.24 -26.26 -2.87
C MET A 1 40.33 -25.65 -3.94
N LEU A 2 40.65 -24.68 -4.78
CA LEU A 2 41.85 -23.97 -5.28
C LEU A 2 41.40 -22.51 -5.56
N ARG A 3 41.97 -21.49 -4.92
CA ARG A 3 43.06 -20.57 -5.36
C ARG A 3 42.69 -19.49 -6.40
N PHE A 4 42.78 -18.24 -5.92
CA PHE A 4 42.93 -16.95 -6.61
C PHE A 4 44.11 -16.92 -7.61
N HIS A 5 44.00 -16.14 -8.71
CA HIS A 5 44.72 -14.86 -8.88
C HIS A 5 44.40 -14.09 -10.19
N PRO A 6 44.57 -12.75 -10.20
CA PRO A 6 44.38 -11.83 -11.34
C PRO A 6 45.71 -11.37 -11.98
N GLY A 7 45.65 -10.76 -13.18
CA GLY A 7 46.76 -10.02 -13.83
C GLY A 7 46.37 -9.58 -15.25
N SER A 8 46.25 -8.29 -15.57
CA SER A 8 47.30 -7.28 -15.87
C SER A 8 47.69 -7.19 -17.36
N LEU A 9 47.27 -6.09 -18.00
CA LEU A 9 47.92 -5.43 -19.18
C LEU A 9 49.38 -5.06 -18.82
N PRO A 10 50.36 -4.84 -19.74
CA PRO A 10 50.30 -3.83 -20.83
C PRO A 10 51.22 -4.06 -22.07
N GLY A 11 51.23 -3.09 -23.02
CA GLY A 11 52.27 -2.88 -24.04
C GLY A 11 51.69 -2.64 -25.45
N SER A 12 51.62 -1.42 -26.00
CA SER A 12 52.67 -0.51 -26.52
C SER A 12 53.20 -0.86 -27.93
N LEU A 13 53.19 0.16 -28.81
CA LEU A 13 54.14 0.51 -29.89
C LEU A 13 53.61 0.69 -31.34
N PRO A 14 54.29 1.52 -32.18
CA PRO A 14 53.67 2.54 -33.04
C PRO A 14 54.16 2.54 -34.53
N GLY A 15 53.83 3.61 -35.28
CA GLY A 15 54.42 4.00 -36.58
C GLY A 15 53.47 3.77 -37.77
N SER A 16 53.40 4.57 -38.83
CA SER A 16 54.29 5.58 -39.43
C SER A 16 53.47 6.41 -40.47
N LEU A 17 53.64 7.74 -40.55
CA LEU A 17 54.34 8.55 -41.57
C LEU A 17 53.77 8.60 -43.01
N ASN A 18 53.39 9.82 -43.44
CA ASN A 18 53.86 10.55 -44.66
C ASN A 18 53.19 11.95 -44.65
N ALA A 19 53.86 13.12 -44.56
CA ALA A 19 54.79 13.78 -45.52
C ALA A 19 54.13 14.00 -46.90
N ALA A 20 54.13 15.14 -47.60
CA ALA A 20 54.83 16.43 -47.59
C ALA A 20 53.93 17.43 -48.41
N GLY A 21 53.96 18.76 -48.28
CA GLY A 21 55.00 19.68 -48.77
C GLY A 21 54.37 20.72 -49.74
N GLY A 22 54.58 22.03 -49.50
CA GLY A 22 54.22 23.14 -50.42
C GLY A 22 55.20 23.25 -51.61
N PRO A 23 55.47 24.43 -52.24
CA PRO A 23 55.01 25.80 -51.94
C PRO A 23 54.75 26.73 -53.19
N ALA A 24 54.55 28.04 -52.90
CA ALA A 24 55.03 29.25 -53.61
C ALA A 24 54.25 29.93 -54.78
N ALA A 25 53.72 31.11 -54.44
CA ALA A 25 53.89 32.48 -55.02
C ALA A 25 54.09 32.73 -56.54
N GLY A 26 53.40 33.78 -57.05
CA GLY A 26 53.72 34.46 -58.31
C GLY A 26 52.86 35.70 -58.61
N LEU A 27 53.49 36.87 -58.67
CA LEU A 27 52.95 38.23 -58.90
C LEU A 27 52.57 38.54 -60.37
N ALA A 28 51.60 39.46 -60.57
CA ALA A 28 51.52 40.53 -61.59
C ALA A 28 50.06 41.06 -61.59
N GLY A 29 49.70 42.35 -61.56
CA GLY A 29 50.38 43.57 -61.94
C GLY A 29 49.58 44.23 -63.09
N GLN A 30 48.69 45.18 -62.80
CA GLN A 30 48.39 46.31 -63.71
C GLN A 30 47.44 47.37 -63.12
N CYS A 31 47.97 48.59 -63.04
CA CYS A 31 47.21 49.84 -62.91
C CYS A 31 46.71 50.29 -64.29
N ARG A 32 45.47 50.79 -64.38
CA ARG A 32 45.08 51.75 -65.42
C ARG A 32 44.00 52.71 -64.91
N HIS A 33 44.33 54.00 -65.05
CA HIS A 33 43.46 55.17 -64.93
C HIS A 33 42.19 55.05 -65.79
N LYS A 34 41.08 55.71 -65.39
CA LYS A 34 40.53 56.91 -66.07
C LYS A 34 39.13 57.32 -65.53
N ALA A 35 39.05 58.56 -65.06
CA ALA A 35 37.99 59.59 -65.17
C ALA A 35 36.53 59.32 -64.76
N ASP A 36 36.07 60.20 -63.86
CA ASP A 36 34.93 61.13 -63.93
C ASP A 36 33.59 60.67 -64.54
N GLY A 37 32.52 60.86 -63.76
CA GLY A 37 31.15 60.79 -64.28
C GLY A 37 30.06 60.87 -63.22
N VAL A 38 29.76 62.07 -62.75
CA VAL A 38 28.52 62.39 -62.04
C VAL A 38 27.40 62.50 -63.08
N ALA A 39 26.38 61.62 -63.00
CA ALA A 39 24.97 61.97 -63.25
C ALA A 39 24.07 60.72 -63.23
N ARG A 40 23.14 60.73 -62.27
CA ARG A 40 21.68 60.53 -62.42
C ARG A 40 21.20 59.30 -63.21
N ASP A 41 20.52 58.41 -62.49
CA ASP A 41 19.15 57.91 -62.75
C ASP A 41 18.87 56.87 -61.64
N GLY A 42 17.81 56.97 -60.83
CA GLY A 42 16.43 56.92 -61.27
C GLY A 42 15.90 55.51 -60.95
N ALA A 43 15.19 55.38 -59.82
CA ALA A 43 14.29 54.27 -59.51
C ALA A 43 14.88 52.84 -59.43
N ASN A 44 15.33 52.41 -58.24
CA ASN A 44 15.06 51.07 -57.65
C ASN A 44 15.95 50.83 -56.42
N ARG A 45 15.58 51.43 -55.28
CA ARG A 45 16.28 51.22 -54.00
C ARG A 45 15.39 50.67 -52.88
N TRP A 46 14.22 50.13 -53.22
CA TRP A 46 13.28 49.53 -52.25
C TRP A 46 13.18 47.99 -52.35
N ARG A 47 13.93 47.33 -53.24
CA ARG A 47 13.84 45.87 -53.48
C ARG A 47 14.95 45.04 -52.80
N GLN A 48 15.80 45.61 -51.95
CA GLN A 48 16.90 44.88 -51.29
C GLN A 48 16.72 44.66 -49.78
N THR A 49 15.60 45.09 -49.19
CA THR A 49 15.30 44.89 -47.76
C THR A 49 14.29 43.75 -47.49
N LEU A 50 14.07 42.84 -48.44
CA LEU A 50 13.05 41.77 -48.32
C LEU A 50 13.58 40.34 -48.51
N ILE A 51 14.90 40.12 -48.62
CA ILE A 51 15.51 38.78 -48.77
C ILE A 51 16.36 38.38 -47.53
N ALA A 52 16.46 39.24 -46.51
CA ALA A 52 17.05 38.89 -45.22
C ALA A 52 16.00 38.50 -44.14
N PHE A 53 14.71 38.45 -44.50
CA PHE A 53 13.62 38.14 -43.57
C PHE A 53 12.74 36.94 -44.00
N SER A 54 13.13 36.22 -45.05
CA SER A 54 12.39 35.06 -45.58
C SER A 54 13.09 33.72 -45.36
N LEU A 55 14.29 33.71 -44.75
CA LEU A 55 15.02 32.49 -44.35
C LEU A 55 15.11 32.31 -42.82
N ALA A 56 14.26 32.99 -42.06
CA ALA A 56 14.20 32.88 -40.60
C ALA A 56 12.77 32.56 -40.08
N ALA A 57 11.88 32.08 -40.95
CA ALA A 57 10.46 31.89 -40.62
C ALA A 57 9.93 30.45 -40.81
N THR A 58 10.79 29.45 -41.04
CA THR A 58 10.33 28.08 -41.36
C THR A 58 10.96 26.94 -40.57
N LEU A 59 11.62 27.17 -39.43
CA LEU A 59 12.09 26.08 -38.55
C LEU A 59 11.94 26.40 -37.05
N ALA A 60 10.77 26.87 -36.65
CA ALA A 60 10.38 26.90 -35.23
C ALA A 60 8.92 26.46 -35.05
N VAL A 61 8.50 25.42 -35.77
CA VAL A 61 7.50 24.52 -35.19
C VAL A 61 8.28 23.64 -34.22
N GLY A 62 8.60 24.23 -33.06
CA GLY A 62 8.99 23.44 -31.91
C GLY A 62 7.84 22.48 -31.67
N SER A 63 8.08 21.20 -31.92
CA SER A 63 7.17 20.15 -31.51
C SER A 63 7.14 20.21 -29.98
N ALA A 64 6.23 21.02 -29.44
CA ALA A 64 5.71 20.79 -28.11
C ALA A 64 4.93 19.48 -28.24
N ALA A 65 5.66 18.37 -28.26
CA ALA A 65 5.15 17.13 -27.72
C ALA A 65 4.75 17.52 -26.29
N ALA A 66 3.46 17.77 -26.10
CA ALA A 66 2.90 17.95 -24.79
C ALA A 66 3.34 16.70 -24.03
N ALA A 67 4.32 16.87 -23.14
CA ALA A 67 4.61 15.85 -22.16
C ALA A 67 3.28 15.65 -21.45
N SER A 68 2.65 14.49 -21.64
CA SER A 68 1.46 14.12 -20.88
C SER A 68 1.82 14.38 -19.43
N PRO A 69 1.09 15.24 -18.70
CA PRO A 69 1.41 15.51 -17.32
C PRO A 69 1.41 14.15 -16.61
N GLY A 70 2.55 13.81 -16.00
CA GLY A 70 2.65 12.63 -15.14
C GLY A 70 1.62 12.73 -14.03
N LEU A 71 1.39 11.62 -13.33
CA LEU A 71 0.40 11.57 -12.26
C LEU A 71 0.73 12.63 -11.20
N ASP A 72 -0.24 13.49 -10.88
CA ASP A 72 -0.16 14.36 -9.71
C ASP A 72 -0.40 13.49 -8.46
N VAL A 73 0.71 13.14 -7.79
CA VAL A 73 0.71 12.23 -6.64
C VAL A 73 -0.07 12.83 -5.47
N ASP A 74 0.02 14.14 -5.24
CA ASP A 74 -0.67 14.80 -4.13
C ASP A 74 -2.19 14.79 -4.37
N ALA A 75 -2.61 15.09 -5.60
CA ALA A 75 -4.02 15.00 -5.99
C ALA A 75 -4.56 13.56 -5.91
N ALA A 76 -3.77 12.56 -6.35
CA ALA A 76 -4.14 11.16 -6.26
C ALA A 76 -4.30 10.69 -4.81
N LEU A 77 -3.39 11.08 -3.92
CA LEU A 77 -3.49 10.81 -2.49
C LEU A 77 -4.71 11.49 -1.85
N GLN A 78 -5.00 12.75 -2.22
CA GLN A 78 -6.19 13.45 -1.74
C GLN A 78 -7.47 12.77 -2.21
N ALA A 79 -7.56 12.37 -3.47
CA ALA A 79 -8.70 11.64 -4.02
C ALA A 79 -8.91 10.30 -3.29
N SER A 80 -7.81 9.58 -3.04
CA SER A 80 -7.81 8.32 -2.30
C SER A 80 -8.31 8.46 -0.86
N GLN A 81 -7.84 9.49 -0.14
CA GLN A 81 -8.29 9.80 1.22
C GLN A 81 -9.76 10.26 1.24
N ALA A 82 -10.17 11.06 0.26
CA ALA A 82 -11.57 11.51 0.13
C ALA A 82 -12.57 10.38 -0.17
N ALA A 83 -12.07 9.19 -0.54
CA ALA A 83 -12.90 8.00 -0.70
C ALA A 83 -13.25 7.31 0.62
N ILE A 84 -12.60 7.64 1.74
CA ILE A 84 -12.92 7.04 3.05
C ILE A 84 -14.40 7.28 3.41
N ALA A 85 -15.05 6.25 3.94
CA ALA A 85 -16.49 6.12 4.22
C ALA A 85 -17.42 6.09 2.99
N ARG A 86 -16.90 6.21 1.76
CA ARG A 86 -17.69 6.08 0.53
C ARG A 86 -18.17 4.62 0.39
N PRO A 87 -19.45 4.39 0.03
CA PRO A 87 -19.93 3.07 -0.32
C PRO A 87 -19.33 2.63 -1.67
N VAL A 88 -18.94 1.37 -1.76
CA VAL A 88 -18.45 0.75 -3.00
C VAL A 88 -19.63 0.11 -3.72
N GLY A 89 -19.73 0.40 -5.02
CA GLY A 89 -20.74 -0.16 -5.91
C GLY A 89 -20.64 -1.68 -6.04
N ASP A 90 -21.68 -2.28 -6.61
CA ASP A 90 -21.63 -3.69 -6.96
C ASP A 90 -21.17 -3.86 -8.41
N TYR A 91 -19.94 -4.35 -8.57
CA TYR A 91 -19.30 -4.55 -9.87
C TYR A 91 -19.06 -6.04 -10.09
N ALA A 92 -19.33 -6.50 -11.31
CA ALA A 92 -19.08 -7.87 -11.72
C ALA A 92 -17.65 -8.02 -12.25
N PHE A 93 -16.99 -9.08 -11.79
CA PHE A 93 -15.66 -9.51 -12.22
C PHE A 93 -15.66 -11.00 -12.55
N THR A 94 -14.60 -11.45 -13.22
CA THR A 94 -14.29 -12.86 -13.42
C THR A 94 -13.02 -13.18 -12.65
N ASN A 95 -13.08 -14.15 -11.73
CA ASN A 95 -11.90 -14.54 -10.98
C ASN A 95 -10.96 -15.44 -11.78
N ALA A 96 -9.76 -15.66 -11.23
CA ALA A 96 -8.77 -16.57 -11.76
C ALA A 96 -9.22 -18.04 -11.85
N LEU A 97 -10.44 -18.41 -11.43
CA LEU A 97 -11.03 -19.74 -11.67
C LEU A 97 -12.11 -19.70 -12.75
N ASN A 98 -12.20 -18.61 -13.52
CA ASN A 98 -13.23 -18.36 -14.54
C ASN A 98 -14.67 -18.35 -13.98
N ARG A 99 -14.85 -17.97 -12.71
CA ARG A 99 -16.16 -17.77 -12.09
C ARG A 99 -16.49 -16.29 -12.07
N THR A 100 -17.71 -15.94 -12.45
CA THR A 100 -18.24 -14.59 -12.23
C THR A 100 -18.45 -14.39 -10.73
N VAL A 101 -17.96 -13.27 -10.22
CA VAL A 101 -18.11 -12.84 -8.83
C VAL A 101 -18.52 -11.36 -8.81
N HIS A 102 -19.32 -11.01 -7.82
CA HIS A 102 -19.75 -9.64 -7.56
C HIS A 102 -19.04 -9.11 -6.32
N LEU A 103 -18.76 -7.81 -6.24
CA LEU A 103 -18.19 -7.24 -5.01
C LEU A 103 -19.14 -7.41 -3.82
N SER A 104 -20.45 -7.43 -4.07
CA SER A 104 -21.44 -7.72 -3.03
C SER A 104 -21.28 -9.12 -2.41
N ASP A 105 -20.68 -10.08 -3.12
CA ASP A 105 -20.46 -11.46 -2.62
C ASP A 105 -19.47 -11.49 -1.45
N PHE A 106 -18.64 -10.45 -1.31
CA PHE A 106 -17.65 -10.33 -0.25
C PHE A 106 -18.13 -9.58 0.99
N ARG A 107 -19.39 -9.11 1.00
CA ARG A 107 -19.99 -8.43 2.15
C ARG A 107 -20.12 -9.34 3.37
N GLY A 108 -20.29 -8.73 4.54
CA GLY A 108 -20.41 -9.43 5.82
C GLY A 108 -19.07 -9.74 6.50
N ARG A 109 -17.95 -9.41 5.85
CA ARG A 109 -16.60 -9.41 6.45
C ARG A 109 -15.74 -8.33 5.79
N PRO A 110 -14.65 -7.88 6.42
CA PRO A 110 -13.73 -6.95 5.80
C PRO A 110 -13.15 -7.48 4.48
N LEU A 111 -12.96 -6.59 3.53
CA LEU A 111 -12.39 -6.88 2.21
C LEU A 111 -11.13 -6.03 2.01
N VAL A 112 -10.02 -6.67 1.69
CA VAL A 112 -8.76 -6.02 1.33
C VAL A 112 -8.63 -6.04 -0.19
N VAL A 113 -8.57 -4.86 -0.81
CA VAL A 113 -8.50 -4.67 -2.26
C VAL A 113 -7.11 -4.16 -2.63
N ASN A 114 -6.41 -4.92 -3.46
CA ASN A 114 -5.13 -4.54 -4.06
C ASN A 114 -5.31 -4.34 -5.57
N MET A 115 -4.88 -3.19 -6.11
CA MET A 115 -4.96 -2.89 -7.54
C MET A 115 -3.62 -3.19 -8.20
N VAL A 116 -3.61 -4.05 -9.22
CA VAL A 116 -2.39 -4.42 -9.96
C VAL A 116 -2.65 -4.36 -11.46
N TYR A 117 -1.58 -4.37 -12.24
CA TYR A 117 -1.67 -4.72 -13.66
C TYR A 117 -0.60 -5.73 -13.99
N THR A 118 -0.96 -6.80 -14.70
CA THR A 118 -0.10 -7.99 -14.84
C THR A 118 1.12 -7.78 -15.71
N ALA A 119 1.21 -6.64 -16.43
CA ALA A 119 2.37 -6.26 -17.23
C ALA A 119 3.44 -5.50 -16.42
N CYS A 120 3.15 -5.11 -15.17
CA CYS A 120 4.14 -4.45 -14.31
C CYS A 120 5.21 -5.45 -13.85
N ALA A 121 6.48 -5.15 -14.14
CA ALA A 121 7.59 -6.05 -13.84
C ALA A 121 8.35 -5.71 -12.54
N ASP A 122 7.93 -4.66 -11.81
CA ASP A 122 8.72 -4.10 -10.71
C ASP A 122 7.88 -3.88 -9.43
N ILE A 123 7.10 -2.80 -9.40
CA ILE A 123 6.40 -2.38 -8.17
C ILE A 123 5.22 -3.29 -7.79
N CYS A 124 4.40 -3.74 -8.76
CA CYS A 124 3.22 -4.57 -8.45
C CYS A 124 3.60 -5.92 -7.83
N PRO A 125 4.58 -6.69 -8.35
CA PRO A 125 5.12 -7.87 -7.67
C PRO A 125 5.51 -7.60 -6.21
N THR A 126 6.31 -6.55 -5.99
CA THR A 126 6.82 -6.17 -4.66
C THR A 126 5.67 -5.89 -3.68
N VAL A 127 4.68 -5.09 -4.10
CA VAL A 127 3.48 -4.78 -3.30
C VAL A 127 2.69 -6.05 -2.98
N SER A 128 2.48 -6.94 -3.96
CA SER A 128 1.66 -8.13 -3.77
C SER A 128 2.32 -9.19 -2.89
N GLU A 129 3.63 -9.37 -3.00
CA GLU A 129 4.42 -10.26 -2.15
C GLU A 129 4.46 -9.72 -0.71
N SER A 130 4.69 -8.41 -0.54
CA SER A 130 4.66 -7.79 0.80
C SER A 130 3.27 -7.84 1.44
N LEU A 131 2.21 -7.67 0.64
CA LEU A 131 0.84 -7.85 1.11
C LEU A 131 0.58 -9.32 1.52
N ALA A 132 1.15 -10.29 0.82
CA ALA A 132 1.02 -11.71 1.17
C ALA A 132 1.58 -12.00 2.57
N ASP A 133 2.76 -11.49 2.88
CA ASP A 133 3.36 -11.62 4.22
C ASP A 133 2.46 -11.01 5.31
N ALA A 134 1.93 -9.80 5.06
CA ALA A 134 1.02 -9.14 5.99
C ALA A 134 -0.31 -9.88 6.15
N VAL A 135 -0.83 -10.46 5.07
CA VAL A 135 -2.06 -11.28 5.07
C VAL A 135 -1.87 -12.56 5.87
N ASP A 136 -0.74 -13.24 5.74
CA ASP A 136 -0.46 -14.46 6.51
C ASP A 136 -0.35 -14.15 8.01
N ILE A 137 0.34 -13.07 8.38
CA ILE A 137 0.39 -12.59 9.77
C ILE A 137 -1.01 -12.23 10.29
N ALA A 138 -1.82 -11.56 9.47
CA ALA A 138 -3.20 -11.21 9.82
C ALA A 138 -4.07 -12.45 10.00
N ARG A 139 -3.96 -13.46 9.13
CA ARG A 139 -4.72 -14.71 9.25
C ARG A 139 -4.34 -15.51 10.49
N ASP A 140 -3.06 -15.54 10.84
CA ASP A 140 -2.57 -16.16 12.07
C ASP A 140 -3.12 -15.46 13.32
N ALA A 141 -3.21 -14.12 13.29
CA ALA A 141 -3.68 -13.34 14.43
C ALA A 141 -5.21 -13.29 14.54
N LEU A 142 -5.93 -13.22 13.42
CA LEU A 142 -7.36 -12.89 13.33
C LEU A 142 -8.23 -14.11 12.98
N GLY A 143 -7.64 -15.18 12.46
CA GLY A 143 -8.33 -16.34 11.91
C GLY A 143 -8.35 -16.31 10.38
N ALA A 144 -8.18 -17.49 9.75
CA ALA A 144 -8.00 -17.60 8.30
C ALA A 144 -9.17 -17.06 7.45
N ASP A 145 -10.39 -17.12 7.99
CA ASP A 145 -11.63 -16.72 7.29
C ASP A 145 -12.18 -15.37 7.80
N SER A 146 -11.40 -14.61 8.56
CA SER A 146 -11.86 -13.37 9.19
C SER A 146 -12.02 -12.18 8.22
N PHE A 147 -11.37 -12.23 7.06
CA PHE A 147 -11.45 -11.23 6.00
C PHE A 147 -11.19 -11.89 4.63
N THR A 148 -11.54 -11.18 3.55
CA THR A 148 -11.25 -11.60 2.17
C THR A 148 -10.18 -10.70 1.57
N VAL A 149 -9.33 -11.25 0.70
CA VAL A 149 -8.37 -10.48 -0.10
C VAL A 149 -8.70 -10.63 -1.57
N VAL A 150 -8.83 -9.51 -2.27
CA VAL A 150 -9.00 -9.44 -3.73
C VAL A 150 -7.86 -8.64 -4.35
N THR A 151 -7.28 -9.17 -5.42
CA THR A 151 -6.35 -8.45 -6.28
C THR A 151 -7.02 -8.21 -7.62
N VAL A 152 -7.22 -6.96 -8.02
CA VAL A 152 -7.94 -6.58 -9.24
C VAL A 152 -6.94 -6.10 -10.29
N GLY A 153 -7.01 -6.70 -11.48
CA GLY A 153 -6.27 -6.26 -12.66
C GLY A 153 -6.91 -5.01 -13.26
N PHE A 154 -6.24 -3.85 -13.17
CA PHE A 154 -6.79 -2.59 -13.66
C PHE A 154 -6.50 -2.32 -15.14
N ASP A 155 -5.64 -3.09 -15.80
CA ASP A 155 -5.54 -3.03 -17.26
C ASP A 155 -6.59 -3.92 -17.89
N ALA A 156 -7.85 -3.46 -17.90
CA ALA A 156 -9.01 -4.22 -18.36
C ALA A 156 -8.86 -4.82 -19.78
N ARG A 157 -7.97 -4.26 -20.63
CA ARG A 157 -7.71 -4.80 -21.97
C ARG A 157 -6.78 -6.00 -21.96
N ARG A 158 -5.84 -6.07 -21.02
CA ARG A 158 -4.80 -7.10 -20.99
C ARG A 158 -5.01 -8.08 -19.87
N ASP A 159 -5.43 -7.65 -18.68
CA ASP A 159 -5.51 -8.44 -17.45
C ASP A 159 -6.70 -9.42 -17.46
N THR A 160 -6.63 -10.43 -18.32
CA THR A 160 -7.60 -11.53 -18.40
C THR A 160 -7.51 -12.46 -17.18
N PRO A 161 -8.54 -13.28 -16.91
CA PRO A 161 -8.49 -14.27 -15.82
C PRO A 161 -7.26 -15.18 -15.88
N ASP A 162 -6.82 -15.56 -17.08
CA ASP A 162 -5.64 -16.40 -17.28
C ASP A 162 -4.34 -15.68 -16.91
N ARG A 163 -4.22 -14.38 -17.24
CA ARG A 163 -3.07 -13.57 -16.84
C ARG A 163 -3.05 -13.30 -15.35
N MET A 164 -4.20 -13.02 -14.75
CA MET A 164 -4.34 -12.86 -13.31
C MET A 164 -3.94 -14.16 -12.57
N ARG A 165 -4.34 -15.33 -13.09
CA ARG A 165 -3.88 -16.64 -12.58
C ARG A 165 -2.38 -16.86 -12.78
N ALA A 166 -1.83 -16.44 -13.91
CA ALA A 166 -0.40 -16.55 -14.18
C ALA A 166 0.42 -15.66 -13.23
N TYR A 167 -0.04 -14.43 -13.01
CA TYR A 167 0.53 -13.47 -12.06
C TYR A 167 0.55 -14.05 -10.64
N ALA A 168 -0.58 -14.55 -10.14
CA ALA A 168 -0.63 -15.17 -8.82
C ALA A 168 0.40 -16.31 -8.69
N ARG A 169 0.47 -17.20 -9.69
CA ARG A 169 1.42 -18.33 -9.69
C ARG A 169 2.88 -17.90 -9.75
N SER A 170 3.23 -16.89 -10.56
CA SER A 170 4.63 -16.44 -10.69
C SER A 170 5.17 -15.80 -9.40
N HIS A 171 4.28 -15.29 -8.55
CA HIS A 171 4.61 -14.63 -7.28
C HIS A 171 4.28 -15.50 -6.05
N GLY A 172 4.02 -16.79 -6.23
CA GLY A 172 3.75 -17.71 -5.12
C GLY A 172 2.44 -17.46 -4.36
N LEU A 173 1.51 -16.71 -4.94
CA LEU A 173 0.24 -16.33 -4.33
C LEU A 173 -0.83 -17.40 -4.58
N SER A 174 -1.54 -17.82 -3.52
CA SER A 174 -2.57 -18.86 -3.61
C SER A 174 -3.91 -18.31 -4.10
N VAL A 175 -4.41 -18.84 -5.22
CA VAL A 175 -5.75 -18.50 -5.76
C VAL A 175 -6.92 -19.18 -5.04
N GLU A 176 -6.65 -20.01 -4.03
CA GLU A 176 -7.70 -20.72 -3.26
C GLU A 176 -8.28 -19.87 -2.14
N ARG A 177 -7.44 -19.00 -1.56
CA ARG A 177 -7.80 -18.12 -0.42
C ARG A 177 -7.65 -16.64 -0.76
N TRP A 178 -7.31 -16.32 -1.99
CA TRP A 178 -7.13 -14.97 -2.51
C TRP A 178 -7.76 -14.91 -3.88
N GLU A 179 -8.71 -14.00 -4.06
CA GLU A 179 -9.42 -13.83 -5.32
C GLU A 179 -8.62 -12.89 -6.24
N PHE A 180 -8.25 -13.36 -7.42
CA PHE A 180 -7.60 -12.54 -8.45
C PHE A 180 -8.61 -12.24 -9.54
N LEU A 181 -8.95 -10.97 -9.72
CA LEU A 181 -10.13 -10.52 -10.46
C LEU A 181 -9.75 -9.81 -11.76
N SER A 182 -10.47 -10.14 -12.82
CA SER A 182 -10.43 -9.51 -14.14
C SER A 182 -11.80 -8.92 -14.44
N GLY A 183 -11.88 -7.70 -14.98
CA GLY A 183 -13.15 -6.99 -15.20
C GLY A 183 -13.20 -6.24 -16.52
N SER A 184 -14.40 -5.77 -16.88
CA SER A 184 -14.56 -4.77 -17.95
C SER A 184 -13.97 -3.43 -17.52
N ALA A 185 -13.71 -2.54 -18.49
CA ALA A 185 -13.27 -1.18 -18.21
C ALA A 185 -14.25 -0.48 -17.24
N ASP A 186 -15.56 -0.59 -17.48
CA ASP A 186 -16.59 0.01 -16.61
C ASP A 186 -16.52 -0.50 -15.16
N SER A 187 -16.35 -1.81 -14.95
CA SER A 187 -16.23 -2.38 -13.60
C SER A 187 -14.95 -1.93 -12.89
N VAL A 188 -13.83 -1.91 -13.62
CA VAL A 188 -12.53 -1.48 -13.10
C VAL A 188 -12.55 0.01 -12.75
N ASP A 189 -13.03 0.85 -13.67
CA ASP A 189 -13.09 2.31 -13.49
C ASP A 189 -14.09 2.71 -12.40
N GLY A 190 -15.23 2.01 -12.33
CA GLY A 190 -16.21 2.18 -11.25
C GLY A 190 -15.60 1.87 -9.89
N LEU A 191 -14.95 0.71 -9.75
CA LEU A 191 -14.26 0.34 -8.51
C LEU A 191 -13.15 1.33 -8.17
N ALA A 192 -12.31 1.69 -9.14
CA ALA A 192 -11.21 2.63 -8.97
C ALA A 192 -11.71 4.00 -8.47
N ASN A 193 -12.79 4.51 -9.04
CA ASN A 193 -13.41 5.75 -8.60
C ASN A 193 -13.97 5.65 -7.16
N ASP A 194 -14.63 4.54 -6.81
CA ASP A 194 -15.20 4.35 -5.48
C ASP A 194 -14.13 4.26 -4.39
N ILE A 195 -12.97 3.68 -4.69
CA ILE A 195 -11.83 3.60 -3.75
C ILE A 195 -10.84 4.76 -3.90
N GLY A 196 -11.13 5.74 -4.78
CA GLY A 196 -10.26 6.88 -5.04
C GLY A 196 -8.88 6.50 -5.61
N PHE A 197 -8.79 5.36 -6.30
CA PHE A 197 -7.59 4.92 -7.01
C PHE A 197 -7.51 5.62 -8.37
N GLN A 198 -6.41 6.33 -8.60
CA GLN A 198 -6.15 7.01 -9.87
C GLN A 198 -4.95 6.38 -10.56
N TYR A 199 -5.09 6.17 -11.86
CA TYR A 199 -4.04 5.64 -12.72
C TYR A 199 -4.10 6.34 -14.08
N ILE A 200 -2.95 6.63 -14.66
CA ILE A 200 -2.85 7.21 -16.00
C ILE A 200 -1.83 6.45 -16.86
N PRO A 201 -1.98 6.41 -18.19
CA PRO A 201 -0.95 5.83 -19.05
C PRO A 201 0.37 6.60 -18.94
N GLY A 202 1.47 5.87 -18.76
CA GLY A 202 2.82 6.40 -18.68
C GLY A 202 3.79 5.66 -19.61
N PRO A 203 5.05 6.12 -19.75
CA PRO A 203 6.03 5.52 -20.67
C PRO A 203 6.35 4.04 -20.38
N GLN A 204 6.19 3.61 -19.13
CA GLN A 204 6.48 2.24 -18.67
C GLN A 204 5.22 1.43 -18.37
N GLY A 205 4.04 1.88 -18.84
CA GLY A 205 2.76 1.24 -18.56
C GLY A 205 1.77 2.23 -17.97
N PHE A 206 1.55 2.16 -16.66
CA PHE A 206 0.66 3.06 -15.94
C PHE A 206 1.35 3.68 -14.73
N ASP A 207 1.15 4.98 -14.55
CA ASP A 207 1.55 5.71 -13.36
C ASP A 207 0.37 5.73 -12.38
N HIS A 208 0.59 5.22 -11.18
CA HIS A 208 -0.39 5.17 -10.10
C HIS A 208 0.31 5.19 -8.73
N VAL A 209 -0.43 5.57 -7.69
CA VAL A 209 0.06 5.41 -6.31
C VAL A 209 -0.08 3.95 -5.91
N ALA A 210 0.92 3.39 -5.23
CA ALA A 210 0.79 2.08 -4.58
C ALA A 210 -0.21 2.20 -3.42
N GLN A 211 -1.42 1.71 -3.65
CA GLN A 211 -2.56 1.82 -2.74
C GLN A 211 -3.20 0.44 -2.57
N THR A 212 -3.44 0.04 -1.32
CA THR A 212 -4.33 -1.05 -0.95
C THR A 212 -5.44 -0.50 -0.07
N THR A 213 -6.67 -0.89 -0.38
CA THR A 213 -7.87 -0.37 0.26
C THR A 213 -8.49 -1.43 1.15
N VAL A 214 -8.77 -1.10 2.40
CA VAL A 214 -9.57 -1.92 3.31
C VAL A 214 -11.00 -1.40 3.27
N ILE A 215 -11.95 -2.29 2.99
CA ILE A 215 -13.39 -2.06 2.93
C ILE A 215 -14.04 -2.80 4.11
N ASP A 216 -15.01 -2.18 4.77
CA ASP A 216 -15.77 -2.77 5.87
C ASP A 216 -16.79 -3.84 5.39
N ALA A 217 -17.44 -4.49 6.35
CA ALA A 217 -18.40 -5.56 6.07
C ALA A 217 -19.64 -5.09 5.31
N GLU A 218 -19.97 -3.80 5.42
CA GLU A 218 -21.10 -3.14 4.76
C GLU A 218 -20.76 -2.67 3.34
N GLY A 219 -19.48 -2.75 2.94
CA GLY A 219 -19.00 -2.35 1.63
C GLY A 219 -18.64 -0.86 1.53
N ARG A 220 -18.15 -0.24 2.61
CA ARG A 220 -17.61 1.13 2.59
C ARG A 220 -16.11 1.13 2.77
N VAL A 221 -15.43 2.08 2.12
CA VAL A 221 -13.99 2.27 2.28
C VAL A 221 -13.69 2.63 3.73
N TYR A 222 -12.91 1.80 4.42
CA TYR A 222 -12.52 2.02 5.81
C TYR A 222 -11.16 2.70 5.92
N ARG A 223 -10.17 2.19 5.18
CA ARG A 223 -8.78 2.64 5.28
C ARG A 223 -8.05 2.50 3.96
N GLN A 224 -7.16 3.44 3.70
CA GLN A 224 -6.17 3.36 2.63
C GLN A 224 -4.78 3.08 3.23
N ILE A 225 -4.06 2.15 2.62
CA ILE A 225 -2.68 1.82 2.96
C ILE A 225 -1.82 2.11 1.73
N TYR A 226 -0.71 2.82 1.92
CA TYR A 226 0.16 3.27 0.84
C TYR A 226 1.55 2.68 0.94
N GLY A 227 2.21 2.56 -0.21
CA GLY A 227 3.61 2.16 -0.32
C GLY A 227 3.81 0.73 -0.81
N ALA A 228 5.07 0.39 -1.04
CA ALA A 228 5.49 -0.91 -1.57
C ALA A 228 5.67 -1.99 -0.50
N ALA A 229 6.01 -1.56 0.72
CA ALA A 229 6.27 -2.43 1.86
C ALA A 229 5.13 -2.28 2.87
N PHE A 230 4.41 -3.39 3.10
CA PHE A 230 3.41 -3.49 4.15
C PHE A 230 4.08 -3.81 5.47
N GLU A 231 4.08 -2.82 6.35
CA GLU A 231 4.29 -3.08 7.77
C GLU A 231 3.07 -3.86 8.29
N PRO A 232 3.24 -5.04 8.93
CA PRO A 232 2.11 -5.86 9.37
C PRO A 232 1.06 -5.09 10.20
N PRO A 233 1.43 -4.16 11.12
CA PRO A 233 0.45 -3.37 11.84
C PRO A 233 -0.49 -2.55 10.95
N ALA A 234 -0.01 -2.05 9.80
CA ALA A 234 -0.79 -1.22 8.90
C ALA A 234 -2.01 -1.95 8.30
N LEU A 235 -1.94 -3.27 8.18
CA LEU A 235 -3.06 -4.11 7.73
C LEU A 235 -3.82 -4.72 8.91
N VAL A 236 -3.10 -5.22 9.92
CA VAL A 236 -3.72 -5.97 11.03
C VAL A 236 -4.57 -5.06 11.92
N GLU A 237 -4.14 -3.82 12.20
CA GLU A 237 -4.88 -2.91 13.08
C GLU A 237 -6.25 -2.51 12.51
N PRO A 238 -6.37 -2.04 11.25
CA PRO A 238 -7.67 -1.76 10.66
C PRO A 238 -8.61 -2.97 10.63
N LEU A 239 -8.07 -4.16 10.32
CA LEU A 239 -8.86 -5.39 10.32
C LEU A 239 -9.35 -5.76 11.72
N LYS A 240 -8.50 -5.60 12.75
CA LYS A 240 -8.87 -5.79 14.15
C LYS A 240 -10.03 -4.89 14.55
N GLU A 241 -9.97 -3.61 14.21
CA GLU A 241 -11.02 -2.63 14.51
C GLU A 241 -12.35 -3.01 13.86
N LEU A 242 -12.34 -3.39 12.58
CA LEU A 242 -13.54 -3.79 11.86
C LEU A 242 -14.16 -5.08 12.40
N ILE A 243 -13.34 -6.09 12.72
CA ILE A 243 -13.82 -7.37 13.25
C ILE A 243 -14.40 -7.19 14.66
N TRP A 244 -13.87 -6.27 15.46
CA TRP A 244 -14.34 -6.03 16.83
C TRP A 244 -15.48 -5.02 16.95
N GLY A 245 -15.53 -4.01 16.07
CA GLY A 245 -16.54 -2.96 16.07
C GLY A 245 -17.88 -3.36 15.45
N ALA A 246 -17.91 -4.42 14.63
CA ALA A 246 -19.14 -4.90 13.97
C ALA A 246 -19.99 -5.79 14.90
N PRO A 247 -21.35 -5.72 14.84
CA PRO A 247 -22.23 -6.64 15.55
C PRO A 247 -22.09 -8.05 14.97
N VAL A 248 -21.41 -8.92 15.72
CA VAL A 248 -21.05 -10.28 15.30
C VAL A 248 -22.30 -11.18 15.21
N SER A 249 -22.50 -11.84 14.07
CA SER A 249 -23.62 -12.77 13.88
C SER A 249 -23.32 -14.23 14.27
N ALA A 250 -24.33 -14.83 14.89
CA ALA A 250 -24.77 -16.24 14.97
C ALA A 250 -23.89 -17.38 15.54
N ASN A 251 -22.59 -17.25 15.83
CA ASN A 251 -21.84 -18.35 16.50
C ASN A 251 -21.13 -17.87 17.78
N VAL A 252 -21.86 -17.77 18.88
CA VAL A 252 -21.39 -17.16 20.15
C VAL A 252 -20.15 -17.85 20.75
N ALA A 253 -19.97 -19.17 20.55
CA ALA A 253 -18.88 -19.93 21.16
C ALA A 253 -17.52 -19.76 20.45
N THR A 254 -17.48 -19.80 19.12
CA THR A 254 -16.25 -19.54 18.33
C THR A 254 -15.85 -18.07 18.44
N ASN A 255 -16.82 -17.15 18.42
CA ASN A 255 -16.59 -15.71 18.55
C ASN A 255 -15.98 -15.29 19.90
N LEU A 256 -16.19 -16.05 20.97
CA LEU A 256 -15.58 -15.76 22.27
C LEU A 256 -14.09 -16.15 22.29
N ILE A 257 -13.74 -17.28 21.67
CA ILE A 257 -12.35 -17.75 21.57
C ILE A 257 -11.55 -16.81 20.67
N ASP A 258 -12.12 -16.39 19.54
CA ASP A 258 -11.46 -15.44 18.64
C ASP A 258 -11.26 -14.08 19.31
N ARG A 259 -12.27 -13.55 20.04
CA ARG A 259 -12.09 -12.32 20.85
C ARG A 259 -10.98 -12.43 21.88
N ILE A 260 -10.90 -13.55 22.61
CA ILE A 260 -9.83 -13.77 23.61
C ILE A 260 -8.47 -13.85 22.92
N ARG A 261 -8.38 -14.50 21.75
CA ARG A 261 -7.12 -14.60 21.00
C ARG A 261 -6.60 -13.25 20.56
N LEU A 262 -7.45 -12.41 20.00
CA LEU A 262 -7.00 -11.13 19.49
C LEU A 262 -6.65 -10.12 20.61
N ILE A 263 -7.36 -10.11 21.76
CA ILE A 263 -7.05 -9.21 22.91
C ILE A 263 -5.70 -9.56 23.54
N CYS A 264 -5.34 -10.84 23.50
CA CYS A 264 -4.12 -11.35 24.13
C CYS A 264 -2.95 -11.47 23.17
N THR A 265 -3.08 -11.07 21.89
CA THR A 265 -1.97 -11.06 20.93
C THR A 265 -1.30 -9.69 20.87
N VAL A 266 -0.01 -9.64 21.19
CA VAL A 266 0.82 -8.42 21.10
C VAL A 266 1.79 -8.58 19.93
N TYR A 267 1.89 -7.55 19.09
CA TYR A 267 2.88 -7.49 18.01
C TYR A 267 4.29 -7.34 18.60
N ASP A 268 5.20 -8.23 18.22
CA ASP A 268 6.62 -8.13 18.59
C ASP A 268 7.46 -7.78 17.36
N PRO A 269 7.94 -6.52 17.24
CA PRO A 269 8.64 -6.04 16.05
C PRO A 269 10.00 -6.73 15.85
N ALA A 270 10.59 -7.34 16.88
CA ALA A 270 11.86 -8.06 16.74
C ALA A 270 11.70 -9.41 16.04
N SER A 271 10.49 -9.99 16.09
CA SER A 271 10.19 -11.30 15.50
C SER A 271 9.22 -11.23 14.32
N GLY A 272 8.61 -10.07 14.05
CA GLY A 272 7.64 -9.86 12.98
C GLY A 272 6.33 -10.64 13.18
N ARG A 273 6.04 -11.10 14.40
CA ARG A 273 4.92 -12.00 14.69
C ARG A 273 4.04 -11.47 15.82
N TYR A 274 2.75 -11.80 15.76
CA TYR A 274 1.84 -11.64 16.89
C TYR A 274 1.98 -12.84 17.82
N ARG A 275 2.27 -12.60 19.10
CA ARG A 275 2.40 -13.65 20.12
C ARG A 275 1.32 -13.52 21.19
N PHE A 276 0.87 -14.66 21.70
CA PHE A 276 0.00 -14.70 22.87
C PHE A 276 0.77 -14.24 24.12
N SER A 277 0.35 -13.13 24.70
CA SER A 277 0.92 -12.59 25.93
C SER A 277 0.34 -13.32 27.14
N TYR A 278 1.04 -14.37 27.59
CA TYR A 278 0.72 -15.04 28.85
C TYR A 278 0.83 -14.10 30.06
N ALA A 279 1.56 -12.98 29.95
CA ALA A 279 1.66 -11.97 31.00
C ALA A 279 0.28 -11.38 31.38
N ILE A 280 -0.63 -11.22 30.41
CA ILE A 280 -2.00 -10.73 30.67
C ILE A 280 -2.82 -11.78 31.44
N PHE A 281 -2.70 -13.06 31.10
CA PHE A 281 -3.39 -14.12 31.84
C PHE A 281 -2.82 -14.32 33.24
N ILE A 282 -1.49 -14.26 33.38
CA ILE A 282 -0.81 -14.33 34.67
C ILE A 282 -1.22 -13.16 35.55
N SER A 283 -1.30 -11.94 35.01
CA SER A 283 -1.74 -10.77 35.78
C SER A 283 -3.21 -10.87 36.18
N ILE A 284 -4.12 -11.26 35.28
CA ILE A 284 -5.54 -11.50 35.61
C ILE A 284 -5.66 -12.59 36.68
N GLY A 285 -4.92 -13.69 36.55
CA GLY A 285 -4.92 -14.79 37.52
C GLY A 285 -4.43 -14.34 38.90
N LEU A 286 -3.34 -13.58 38.95
CA LEU A 286 -2.78 -13.05 40.20
C LEU A 286 -3.72 -12.02 40.84
N SER A 287 -4.32 -11.13 40.04
CA SER A 287 -5.31 -10.16 40.50
C SER A 287 -6.57 -10.85 41.03
N GLY A 288 -7.08 -11.86 40.33
CA GLY A 288 -8.21 -12.67 40.77
C GLY A 288 -7.94 -13.38 42.09
N LEU A 289 -6.76 -13.99 42.24
CA LEU A 289 -6.36 -14.67 43.47
C LEU A 289 -6.22 -13.70 44.64
N THR A 290 -5.71 -12.50 44.38
CA THR A 290 -5.62 -11.40 45.36
C THR A 290 -7.02 -10.97 45.83
N LEU A 291 -7.97 -10.79 44.92
CA LEU A 291 -9.37 -10.43 45.25
C LEU A 291 -10.06 -11.54 46.06
N VAL A 292 -9.84 -12.81 45.71
CA VAL A 292 -10.38 -13.95 46.47
C VAL A 292 -9.78 -14.00 47.88
N ALA A 293 -8.48 -13.77 48.03
CA ALA A 293 -7.83 -13.73 49.34
C ALA A 293 -8.38 -12.60 50.22
N ILE A 294 -8.56 -11.39 49.66
CA ILE A 294 -9.17 -10.26 50.37
C ILE A 294 -10.61 -10.59 50.77
N GLY A 295 -11.41 -11.11 49.84
CA GLY A 295 -12.79 -11.55 50.12
C GLY A 295 -12.87 -12.59 51.22
N TRP A 296 -11.96 -13.58 51.22
CA TRP A 296 -11.88 -14.59 52.26
C TRP A 296 -11.53 -14.01 53.63
N VAL A 297 -10.60 -13.05 53.70
CA VAL A 297 -10.26 -12.35 54.95
C VAL A 297 -11.46 -11.57 55.48
N ILE A 298 -12.18 -10.85 54.62
CA ILE A 298 -13.39 -10.10 55.00
C ILE A 298 -14.47 -11.04 55.53
N VAL A 299 -14.77 -12.13 54.81
CA VAL A 299 -15.77 -13.12 55.23
C VAL A 299 -15.36 -13.76 56.56
N ARG A 300 -14.09 -14.14 56.72
CA ARG A 300 -13.57 -14.73 57.95
C ARG A 300 -13.67 -13.75 59.13
N ALA A 301 -13.33 -12.48 58.92
CA ALA A 301 -13.45 -11.43 59.94
C ALA A 301 -14.91 -11.20 60.33
N TRP A 302 -15.81 -11.12 59.35
CA TRP A 302 -17.25 -10.99 59.56
C TRP A 302 -17.83 -12.17 60.34
N TRP A 303 -17.44 -13.41 60.01
CA TRP A 303 -17.86 -14.61 60.74
C TRP A 303 -17.38 -14.60 62.19
N LYS A 304 -16.15 -14.13 62.45
CA LYS A 304 -15.58 -14.05 63.79
C LYS A 304 -16.30 -12.99 64.64
N ALA A 305 -16.59 -11.82 64.07
CA ALA A 305 -17.36 -10.77 64.74
C ALA A 305 -18.76 -11.26 65.13
N ARG A 306 -19.47 -11.93 64.21
CA ARG A 306 -20.80 -12.47 64.46
C ARG A 306 -20.84 -13.53 65.57
N ARG A 307 -19.82 -14.41 65.64
CA ARG A 307 -19.70 -15.38 66.75
C ARG A 307 -19.47 -14.70 68.09
N ASN A 308 -18.66 -13.64 68.12
CA ASN A 308 -18.39 -12.90 69.34
C ASN A 308 -19.65 -12.19 69.86
N GLU A 309 -20.47 -11.61 68.99
CA GLU A 309 -21.75 -11.01 69.39
C GLU A 309 -22.70 -12.04 70.03
N THR A 310 -22.79 -13.25 69.46
CA THR A 310 -23.57 -14.34 70.07
C THR A 310 -23.01 -14.83 71.41
N ALA A 311 -21.69 -14.77 71.62
CA ALA A 311 -21.06 -15.14 72.89
C ALA A 311 -21.29 -14.08 73.98
N TRP A 312 -21.15 -12.79 73.63
CA TRP A 312 -21.40 -11.67 74.54
C TRP A 312 -22.85 -11.57 74.97
N THR A 313 -23.80 -11.82 74.07
CA THR A 313 -25.24 -11.87 74.39
C THR A 313 -25.60 -13.03 75.33
N LYS A 314 -24.96 -14.21 75.18
CA LYS A 314 -25.11 -15.32 76.13
C LYS A 314 -24.52 -14.99 77.51
N LEU A 315 -23.33 -14.38 77.57
CA LEU A 315 -22.70 -13.97 78.83
C LEU A 315 -23.53 -12.93 79.59
N LYS A 316 -24.05 -11.90 78.90
CA LYS A 316 -24.97 -10.91 79.51
C LYS A 316 -26.25 -11.55 80.07
N LYS A 317 -26.80 -12.56 79.41
CA LYS A 317 -27.97 -13.31 79.91
C LYS A 317 -27.65 -14.14 81.16
N LEU A 318 -26.42 -14.64 81.29
CA LEU A 318 -25.98 -15.42 82.45
C LEU A 318 -25.71 -14.51 83.66
N THR A 319 -25.07 -13.36 83.48
CA THR A 319 -24.84 -12.39 84.56
C THR A 319 -26.10 -11.65 85.00
N ALA A 320 -27.12 -11.54 84.14
CA ALA A 320 -28.43 -11.02 84.53
C ALA A 320 -29.31 -12.00 85.34
N ARG A 321 -28.90 -13.28 85.47
CA ARG A 321 -29.66 -14.33 86.16
C ARG A 321 -29.16 -14.66 87.57
N THR A 322 -28.03 -14.10 88.02
CA THR A 322 -27.57 -14.26 89.40
C THR A 322 -28.41 -13.38 90.34
N PRO A 323 -29.23 -13.97 91.24
CA PRO A 323 -29.99 -13.20 92.21
C PRO A 323 -29.03 -12.62 93.25
N SER A 324 -29.19 -11.34 93.57
CA SER A 324 -28.53 -10.74 94.73
C SER A 324 -29.14 -11.34 95.99
N HIS A 325 -28.43 -12.28 96.62
CA HIS A 325 -28.73 -12.70 97.99
C HIS A 325 -28.19 -11.62 98.94
N SER A 326 -29.10 -10.77 99.40
CA SER A 326 -29.02 -10.00 100.65
C SER A 326 -29.26 -10.90 101.85
#